data_AF-A0A8T5NYG8-F1
#
_entry.id   AF-A0A8T5NYG8-F1
#
_cell.length_a   1.000
_cell.length_b   1.000
_cell.length_c   1.000
_cell.angle_alpha   90.00
_cell.angle_beta   90.00
_cell.angle_gamma   90.00
#
_symmetry.space_group_name_H-M   'P 1'
#
loop_
_entity.id
_entity.type
_entity.pdbx_description
1 polymer ?
#
loop_
_entity_poly.entity_id
_entity_poly.type
_entity_poly.pdbx_seq_one_letter_code
_entity_poly.pdbx_strand_id
1 'polypeptide(L)'
;MFSKSFNDLEDEEKIILYSLGALSNTPLRSKIKLQKLLFLVSNVFKEYKDLLEFEPHLFGPYSETVNYVLEDLMKLGLVYQEGSKYTLTENGFELFNHLKPKKELLKVIEDFKEFLNDLSDDEVLAFIYASYPNYISESAKWDELKVNRARFAVSLLKKQKISFGKAAELAGLKTAEFEDLLMKAKVRWK
;
A
#
# COMPACT_ATOMS: atom_id res chain seq x y z
N MET A 1 5.83 29.51 15.95
CA MET A 1 7.29 29.47 15.72
C MET A 1 7.59 28.05 15.28
N PHE A 2 7.70 27.79 13.98
CA PHE A 2 8.06 26.47 13.45
C PHE A 2 9.50 26.55 12.96
N SER A 3 10.40 25.80 13.58
CA SER A 3 11.84 25.83 13.32
C SER A 3 12.43 24.44 13.07
N LYS A 4 11.66 23.48 12.52
CA LYS A 4 12.30 22.41 11.76
C LYS A 4 12.67 23.04 10.43
N SER A 5 13.96 23.22 10.18
CA SER A 5 14.45 23.59 8.85
C SER A 5 14.07 22.45 7.90
N PHE A 6 13.83 22.75 6.62
CA PHE A 6 13.61 21.72 5.60
C PHE A 6 14.71 20.64 5.55
N ASN A 7 15.88 20.92 6.15
CA ASN A 7 17.02 20.01 6.27
C ASN A 7 16.96 19.02 7.45
N ASP A 8 16.01 19.14 8.37
CA ASP A 8 15.96 18.36 9.62
C ASP A 8 14.95 17.19 9.55
N LEU A 9 14.49 16.83 8.35
CA LEU A 9 13.58 15.69 8.20
C LEU A 9 14.32 14.37 8.37
N GLU A 10 13.73 13.51 9.18
CA GLU A 10 14.14 12.12 9.37
C GLU A 10 13.68 11.28 8.15
N ASP A 11 14.27 10.11 7.96
CA ASP A 11 14.06 9.34 6.73
C ASP A 11 12.65 8.73 6.65
N GLU A 12 12.02 8.49 7.80
CA GLU A 12 10.64 8.06 7.98
C GLU A 12 9.65 9.17 7.59
N GLU A 13 9.96 10.43 7.92
CA GLU A 13 9.19 11.59 7.49
C GLU A 13 9.27 11.73 5.97
N LYS A 14 10.49 11.64 5.42
CA LYS A 14 10.73 11.73 3.97
C LYS A 14 9.97 10.66 3.19
N ILE A 15 10.01 9.40 3.62
CA ILE A 15 9.35 8.32 2.86
C ILE A 15 7.82 8.44 2.87
N ILE A 16 7.23 8.96 3.94
CA ILE A 16 5.79 9.28 3.98
C ILE A 16 5.47 10.46 3.06
N LEU A 17 6.27 11.53 3.08
CA LEU A 17 6.11 12.65 2.15
C LEU A 17 6.25 12.21 0.70
N TYR A 18 7.21 11.35 0.37
CA TYR A 18 7.36 10.77 -0.97
C TYR A 18 6.12 9.98 -1.38
N SER A 19 5.61 9.14 -0.48
CA SER A 19 4.42 8.32 -0.70
C SER A 19 3.16 9.16 -0.96
N LEU A 20 2.96 10.25 -0.23
CA LEU A 20 1.80 11.12 -0.39
C LEU A 20 1.95 12.09 -1.58
N GLY A 21 3.15 12.62 -1.83
CA GLY A 21 3.43 13.55 -2.94
C GLY A 21 3.50 12.92 -4.32
N ALA A 22 3.82 11.62 -4.41
CA ALA A 22 3.86 10.86 -5.66
C ALA A 22 2.55 10.96 -6.48
N LEU A 23 2.65 10.80 -7.80
CA LEU A 23 1.53 10.94 -8.74
C LEU A 23 0.85 12.32 -8.65
N SER A 24 1.63 13.40 -8.68
CA SER A 24 1.12 14.78 -8.61
C SER A 24 0.19 15.01 -7.41
N ASN A 25 0.60 14.57 -6.22
CA ASN A 25 -0.16 14.66 -4.97
C ASN A 25 -1.53 13.95 -4.98
N THR A 26 -1.72 12.95 -5.85
CA THR A 26 -2.96 12.15 -5.87
C THR A 26 -3.19 11.53 -4.48
N PRO A 27 -4.39 11.66 -3.87
CA PRO A 27 -4.61 11.17 -2.52
C PRO A 27 -4.47 9.64 -2.38
N LEU A 28 -3.94 9.19 -1.24
CA LEU A 28 -4.11 7.80 -0.79
C LEU A 28 -5.47 7.64 -0.14
N ARG A 29 -6.28 6.70 -0.61
CA ARG A 29 -7.72 6.66 -0.31
C ARG A 29 -8.10 6.04 1.05
N SER A 30 -7.14 5.47 1.78
CA SER A 30 -7.34 4.89 3.11
C SER A 30 -6.02 4.78 3.89
N LYS A 31 -6.10 4.71 5.23
CA LYS A 31 -4.95 4.40 6.10
C LYS A 31 -4.37 3.01 5.81
N ILE A 32 -5.24 2.05 5.44
CA ILE A 32 -4.81 0.71 5.00
C ILE A 32 -3.87 0.83 3.80
N LYS A 33 -4.26 1.58 2.77
CA LYS A 33 -3.41 1.77 1.58
C LYS A 33 -2.08 2.44 1.88
N LEU A 34 -2.05 3.44 2.77
CA LEU A 34 -0.79 4.05 3.20
C LEU A 34 0.14 3.04 3.90
N GLN A 35 -0.38 2.31 4.89
CA GLN A 35 0.38 1.27 5.58
C GLN A 35 0.91 0.20 4.60
N LYS A 36 0.07 -0.25 3.64
CA LYS A 36 0.47 -1.28 2.67
C LYS A 36 1.43 -0.76 1.61
N LEU A 37 1.30 0.50 1.19
CA LEU A 37 2.25 1.14 0.29
C LEU A 37 3.65 1.13 0.91
N LEU A 38 3.77 1.66 2.13
CA LEU A 38 5.04 1.75 2.84
C LEU A 38 5.63 0.37 3.16
N PHE A 39 4.79 -0.61 3.48
CA PHE A 39 5.21 -1.99 3.63
C PHE A 39 5.78 -2.59 2.35
N LEU A 40 5.11 -2.41 1.20
CA LEU A 40 5.61 -2.91 -0.08
C LEU A 40 6.92 -2.22 -0.48
N VAL A 41 7.02 -0.91 -0.27
CA VAL A 41 8.24 -0.12 -0.52
C VAL A 41 9.40 -0.61 0.35
N SER A 42 9.20 -0.85 1.64
CA SER A 42 10.26 -1.36 2.54
C SER A 42 10.70 -2.79 2.22
N ASN A 43 9.83 -3.57 1.56
CA ASN A 43 10.21 -4.88 1.04
C ASN A 43 11.11 -4.80 -0.20
N VAL A 44 11.04 -3.71 -0.97
CA VAL A 44 11.94 -3.45 -2.11
C VAL A 44 13.22 -2.77 -1.64
N PHE A 45 13.12 -1.70 -0.87
CA PHE A 45 14.26 -0.91 -0.36
C PHE A 45 14.50 -1.24 1.11
N LYS A 46 15.48 -2.12 1.37
CA LYS A 46 15.73 -2.68 2.70
C LYS A 46 16.14 -1.66 3.76
N GLU A 47 16.67 -0.49 3.35
CA GLU A 47 16.96 0.64 4.23
C GLU A 47 15.74 1.14 5.01
N TYR A 48 14.52 0.97 4.48
CA TYR A 48 13.30 1.33 5.19
C TYR A 48 12.70 0.21 6.04
N LYS A 49 13.26 -1.01 6.00
CA LYS A 49 12.69 -2.16 6.70
C LYS A 49 12.80 -1.99 8.21
N ASP A 50 14.01 -1.67 8.68
CA ASP A 50 14.28 -1.47 10.11
C ASP A 50 13.80 -0.10 10.58
N LEU A 51 13.65 0.86 9.66
CA LEU A 51 13.13 2.19 9.96
C LEU A 51 11.62 2.18 10.27
N LEU A 52 10.86 1.39 9.51
CA LEU A 52 9.40 1.39 9.60
C LEU A 52 8.86 0.24 10.46
N GLU A 53 9.65 -0.78 10.78
CA GLU A 53 9.30 -1.82 11.78
C GLU A 53 7.89 -2.42 11.62
N PHE A 54 7.60 -3.01 10.46
CA PHE A 54 6.29 -3.63 10.23
C PHE A 54 6.15 -4.97 10.95
N GLU A 55 5.02 -5.15 11.63
CA GLU A 55 4.67 -6.39 12.34
C GLU A 55 3.27 -6.92 11.97
N PRO A 56 2.98 -8.21 12.20
CA PRO A 56 1.63 -8.77 12.06
C PRO A 56 0.63 -8.06 12.98
N HIS A 57 -0.51 -7.66 12.43
CA HIS A 57 -1.57 -6.97 13.17
C HIS A 57 -2.96 -7.30 12.59
N LEU A 58 -4.02 -6.72 13.16
CA LEU A 58 -5.43 -6.96 12.83
C LEU A 58 -5.75 -6.90 11.32
N PHE A 59 -5.11 -5.99 10.59
CA PHE A 59 -5.27 -5.80 9.15
C PHE A 59 -3.98 -6.14 8.38
N GLY A 60 -3.18 -7.09 8.88
CA GLY A 60 -1.91 -7.51 8.28
C GLY A 60 -0.75 -6.59 8.68
N PRO A 61 0.29 -6.42 7.84
CA PRO A 61 1.48 -5.64 8.17
C PRO A 61 1.14 -4.22 8.63
N TYR A 62 1.52 -3.87 9.85
CA TYR A 62 1.25 -2.57 10.41
C TYR A 62 2.51 -2.02 11.06
N SER A 63 2.67 -0.70 10.98
CA SER A 63 3.75 0.02 11.62
C SER A 63 3.16 1.13 12.49
N GLU A 64 3.46 1.08 13.79
CA GLU A 64 3.17 2.18 14.71
C GLU A 64 4.01 3.42 14.36
N THR A 65 5.27 3.24 13.94
CA THR A 65 6.14 4.34 13.47
C THR A 65 5.48 5.13 12.35
N VAL A 66 4.92 4.45 11.34
CA VAL A 66 4.19 5.12 10.25
C VAL A 66 3.01 5.94 10.79
N ASN A 67 2.30 5.44 11.80
CA ASN A 67 1.19 6.18 12.39
C ASN A 67 1.67 7.44 13.13
N TYR A 68 2.67 7.31 13.99
CA TYR A 68 3.22 8.44 14.75
C TYR A 68 3.76 9.53 13.83
N VAL A 69 4.56 9.15 12.83
CA VAL A 69 5.15 10.10 11.87
C VAL A 69 4.06 10.78 11.04
N LEU A 70 3.03 10.04 10.60
CA LEU A 70 1.90 10.63 9.88
C LEU A 70 1.16 11.66 10.74
N GLU A 71 0.89 11.34 12.01
CA GLU A 71 0.23 12.26 12.95
C GLU A 71 1.07 13.53 13.18
N ASP A 72 2.38 13.39 13.28
CA ASP A 72 3.28 14.53 13.45
C ASP A 72 3.35 15.40 12.18
N LEU A 73 3.44 14.80 11.00
CA LEU A 73 3.35 15.53 9.72
C LEU A 73 2.01 16.27 9.56
N MET A 74 0.90 15.73 10.10
CA MET A 74 -0.38 16.41 10.15
C MET A 74 -0.37 17.60 11.13
N LYS A 75 0.21 17.44 12.34
CA LYS A 75 0.37 18.54 13.32
C LYS A 75 1.26 19.67 12.77
N LEU A 76 2.25 19.33 11.97
CA LEU A 76 3.12 20.28 11.26
C LEU A 76 2.42 20.98 10.08
N GLY A 77 1.20 20.57 9.72
CA GLY A 77 0.45 21.13 8.60
C GLY A 77 1.02 20.75 7.23
N LEU A 78 1.79 19.65 7.14
CA LEU A 78 2.36 19.14 5.88
C LEU A 78 1.44 18.10 5.23
N VAL A 79 0.63 17.40 6.03
CA VAL A 79 -0.34 16.41 5.57
C VAL A 79 -1.75 16.82 5.97
N TYR A 80 -2.69 16.61 5.07
CA TYR A 80 -4.11 16.82 5.30
C TYR A 80 -4.87 15.51 5.13
N GLN A 81 -5.84 15.28 6.02
CA GLN A 81 -6.75 14.14 5.95
C GLN A 81 -8.18 14.63 5.68
N GLU A 82 -8.76 14.17 4.56
CA GLU A 82 -10.16 14.37 4.20
C GLU A 82 -10.91 13.04 4.29
N GLY A 83 -11.66 12.84 5.38
CA GLY A 83 -12.31 11.55 5.64
C GLY A 83 -11.26 10.43 5.76
N SER A 84 -11.28 9.46 4.84
CA SER A 84 -10.27 8.39 4.79
C SER A 84 -9.05 8.72 3.92
N LYS A 85 -9.07 9.85 3.20
CA LYS A 85 -8.05 10.20 2.22
C LYS A 85 -6.93 11.01 2.84
N TYR A 86 -5.69 10.73 2.44
CA TYR A 86 -4.49 11.46 2.86
C TYR A 86 -3.82 12.10 1.64
N THR A 87 -3.46 13.37 1.76
CA THR A 87 -2.76 14.16 0.73
C THR A 87 -1.79 15.13 1.39
N LEU A 88 -0.79 15.61 0.67
CA LEU A 88 0.05 16.70 1.16
C LEU A 88 -0.73 18.02 1.06
N THR A 89 -0.51 18.90 2.03
CA THR A 89 -0.89 20.32 1.90
C THR A 89 -0.02 20.99 0.85
N GLU A 90 -0.29 22.26 0.54
CA GLU A 90 0.57 23.08 -0.32
C GLU A 90 2.02 23.09 0.20
N ASN A 91 2.22 23.41 1.49
CA ASN A 91 3.53 23.38 2.15
C ASN A 91 4.19 21.99 2.10
N GLY A 92 3.40 20.93 2.32
CA GLY A 92 3.91 19.55 2.23
C GLY A 92 4.36 19.20 0.82
N PHE A 93 3.61 19.62 -0.20
CA PHE A 93 3.93 19.33 -1.59
C PHE A 93 5.12 20.15 -2.10
N GLU A 94 5.26 21.40 -1.67
CA GLU A 94 6.48 22.20 -1.89
C GLU A 94 7.71 21.51 -1.30
N LEU A 95 7.59 21.01 -0.07
CA LEU A 95 8.67 20.27 0.59
C LEU A 95 9.01 18.97 -0.15
N PHE A 96 8.01 18.19 -0.55
CA PHE A 96 8.20 17.02 -1.41
C PHE A 96 9.01 17.35 -2.68
N ASN A 97 8.67 18.45 -3.37
CA ASN A 97 9.38 18.90 -4.56
C ASN A 97 10.82 19.35 -4.27
N HIS A 98 11.08 19.92 -3.09
CA HIS A 98 12.41 20.33 -2.64
C HIS A 98 13.31 19.13 -2.34
N LEU A 99 12.78 18.09 -1.70
CA LEU A 99 13.52 16.89 -1.27
C LEU A 99 14.07 16.06 -2.43
N LYS A 100 13.45 16.15 -3.62
CA LYS A 100 13.90 15.48 -4.87
C LYS A 100 14.23 13.99 -4.64
N PRO A 101 13.22 13.14 -4.36
CA PRO A 101 13.45 11.71 -4.16
C PRO A 101 14.20 11.08 -5.35
N LYS A 102 15.02 10.06 -5.07
CA LYS A 102 15.67 9.27 -6.11
C LYS A 102 14.62 8.75 -7.10
N LYS A 103 14.87 8.88 -8.40
CA LYS A 103 13.90 8.51 -9.45
C LYS A 103 13.41 7.07 -9.35
N GLU A 104 14.31 6.14 -9.02
CA GLU A 104 13.97 4.72 -8.86
C GLU A 104 12.99 4.50 -7.70
N LEU A 105 13.27 5.11 -6.54
CA LEU A 105 12.38 5.06 -5.37
C LEU A 105 11.01 5.65 -5.69
N LEU A 106 10.98 6.85 -6.28
CA LEU A 106 9.73 7.50 -6.64
C LEU A 106 8.91 6.65 -7.61
N LYS A 107 9.55 6.02 -8.61
CA LYS A 107 8.86 5.16 -9.57
C LYS A 107 8.20 3.95 -8.89
N VAL A 108 8.90 3.28 -7.97
CA VAL A 108 8.32 2.16 -7.21
C VAL A 108 7.15 2.60 -6.33
N ILE A 109 7.27 3.76 -5.68
CA ILE A 109 6.19 4.36 -4.90
C ILE A 109 4.98 4.62 -5.79
N GLU A 110 5.18 5.23 -6.96
CA GLU A 110 4.12 5.55 -7.92
C GLU A 110 3.40 4.29 -8.40
N ASP A 111 4.15 3.25 -8.79
CA ASP A 111 3.60 1.98 -9.28
C ASP A 111 2.75 1.29 -8.21
N PHE A 112 3.22 1.23 -6.96
CA PHE A 112 2.44 0.66 -5.86
C PHE A 112 1.25 1.54 -5.47
N LYS A 113 1.40 2.86 -5.48
CA LYS A 113 0.30 3.78 -5.15
C LYS A 113 -0.83 3.69 -6.18
N GLU A 114 -0.50 3.64 -7.47
CA GLU A 114 -1.47 3.43 -8.54
C GLU A 114 -2.14 2.06 -8.41
N PHE A 115 -1.35 1.00 -8.21
CA PHE A 115 -1.87 -0.34 -7.97
C PHE A 115 -2.88 -0.36 -6.81
N LEU A 116 -2.52 0.18 -5.64
CA LEU A 116 -3.36 0.16 -4.44
C LEU A 116 -4.60 1.04 -4.55
N ASN A 117 -4.52 2.20 -5.21
CA ASN A 117 -5.65 3.12 -5.30
C ASN A 117 -6.82 2.58 -6.14
N ASP A 118 -6.55 1.69 -7.09
CA ASP A 118 -7.54 1.02 -7.94
C ASP A 118 -8.24 -0.18 -7.27
N LEU A 119 -7.76 -0.57 -6.08
CA LEU A 119 -8.30 -1.68 -5.31
C LEU A 119 -9.19 -1.19 -4.17
N SER A 120 -10.18 -1.98 -3.80
CA SER A 120 -10.84 -1.86 -2.50
C SER A 120 -9.87 -2.27 -1.38
N ASP A 121 -10.11 -1.83 -0.15
CA ASP A 121 -9.25 -2.21 0.98
C ASP A 121 -9.24 -3.74 1.19
N ASP A 122 -10.37 -4.42 0.99
CA ASP A 122 -10.45 -5.89 1.04
C ASP A 122 -9.61 -6.57 -0.04
N GLU A 123 -9.60 -6.03 -1.28
CA GLU A 123 -8.73 -6.53 -2.35
C GLU A 123 -7.25 -6.32 -2.03
N VAL A 124 -6.89 -5.16 -1.46
CA VAL A 124 -5.53 -4.89 -0.98
C VAL A 124 -5.13 -5.91 0.08
N LEU A 125 -5.97 -6.12 1.10
CA LEU A 125 -5.68 -7.04 2.18
C LEU A 125 -5.57 -8.49 1.68
N ALA A 126 -6.47 -8.93 0.80
CA ALA A 126 -6.39 -10.26 0.20
C ALA A 126 -5.09 -10.46 -0.59
N PHE A 127 -4.65 -9.45 -1.34
CA PHE A 127 -3.36 -9.48 -2.05
C PHE A 127 -2.17 -9.57 -1.08
N ILE A 128 -2.19 -8.76 -0.01
CA ILE A 128 -1.12 -8.75 0.99
C ILE A 128 -1.04 -10.08 1.74
N TYR A 129 -2.16 -10.65 2.20
CA TYR A 129 -2.16 -11.93 2.91
C TYR A 129 -1.70 -13.08 2.03
N ALA A 130 -2.11 -13.12 0.76
CA ALA A 130 -1.63 -14.13 -0.17
C ALA A 130 -0.12 -14.01 -0.44
N SER A 131 0.41 -12.79 -0.50
CA SER A 131 1.82 -12.54 -0.82
C SER A 131 2.75 -12.62 0.40
N TYR A 132 2.23 -12.35 1.60
CA TYR A 132 2.97 -12.26 2.85
C TYR A 132 2.22 -12.99 3.98
N PRO A 133 2.08 -14.32 3.90
CA PRO A 133 1.26 -15.10 4.83
C PRO A 133 1.73 -15.01 6.29
N ASN A 134 3.00 -14.68 6.55
CA ASN A 134 3.52 -14.49 7.91
C ASN A 134 2.84 -13.33 8.66
N TYR A 135 2.14 -12.42 7.97
CA TYR A 135 1.40 -11.32 8.60
C TYR A 135 -0.08 -11.65 8.85
N ILE A 136 -0.47 -12.92 8.74
CA ILE A 136 -1.84 -13.39 9.00
C ILE A 136 -2.05 -13.69 10.50
N SER A 137 -1.01 -14.00 11.27
CA SER A 137 -1.14 -14.58 12.62
C SER A 137 -2.06 -13.79 13.56
N GLU A 138 -1.99 -12.45 13.51
CA GLU A 138 -2.79 -11.54 14.33
C GLU A 138 -3.99 -10.94 13.57
N SER A 139 -4.30 -11.45 12.39
CA SER A 139 -5.34 -10.88 11.53
C SER A 139 -6.73 -11.21 12.06
N ALA A 140 -7.53 -10.16 12.31
CA ALA A 140 -8.96 -10.29 12.54
C ALA A 140 -9.77 -10.39 11.23
N LYS A 141 -9.16 -10.03 10.09
CA LYS A 141 -9.86 -9.87 8.80
C LYS A 141 -9.68 -11.06 7.86
N TRP A 142 -8.63 -11.86 8.04
CA TRP A 142 -8.29 -12.93 7.09
C TRP A 142 -9.39 -13.99 6.98
N ASP A 143 -10.00 -14.38 8.10
CA ASP A 143 -11.05 -15.41 8.11
C ASP A 143 -12.28 -15.03 7.28
N GLU A 144 -12.62 -13.74 7.22
CA GLU A 144 -13.68 -13.22 6.37
C GLU A 144 -13.25 -13.17 4.90
N LEU A 145 -12.04 -12.70 4.63
CA LEU A 145 -11.54 -12.50 3.26
C LEU A 145 -11.23 -13.82 2.56
N LYS A 146 -10.71 -14.82 3.28
CA LYS A 146 -10.28 -16.10 2.70
C LYS A 146 -11.43 -16.88 2.05
N VAL A 147 -12.65 -16.71 2.56
CA VAL A 147 -13.86 -17.30 1.96
C VAL A 147 -14.10 -16.77 0.54
N ASN A 148 -13.72 -15.52 0.29
CA ASN A 148 -13.90 -14.84 -0.98
C ASN A 148 -12.61 -14.76 -1.83
N ARG A 149 -11.54 -15.48 -1.46
CA ARG A 149 -10.23 -15.36 -2.11
C ARG A 149 -10.27 -15.59 -3.62
N ALA A 150 -11.09 -16.53 -4.11
CA ALA A 150 -11.28 -16.75 -5.54
C ALA A 150 -11.93 -15.53 -6.23
N ARG A 151 -12.94 -14.90 -5.60
CA ARG A 151 -13.58 -13.69 -6.12
C ARG A 151 -12.58 -12.53 -6.24
N PHE A 152 -11.76 -12.33 -5.21
CA PHE A 152 -10.71 -11.31 -5.24
C PHE A 152 -9.67 -11.59 -6.33
N ALA A 153 -9.23 -12.84 -6.48
CA ALA A 153 -8.30 -13.23 -7.53
C ALA A 153 -8.83 -12.93 -8.94
N VAL A 154 -10.09 -13.27 -9.20
CA VAL A 154 -10.76 -12.97 -10.47
C VAL A 154 -10.87 -11.47 -10.69
N SER A 155 -11.26 -10.70 -9.66
CA SER A 155 -11.36 -9.24 -9.76
C SER A 155 -10.02 -8.60 -10.13
N LEU A 156 -8.95 -8.96 -9.41
CA LEU A 156 -7.60 -8.44 -9.63
C LEU A 156 -7.05 -8.82 -11.01
N LEU A 157 -7.32 -10.05 -11.47
CA LEU A 157 -6.94 -10.50 -12.81
C LEU A 157 -7.68 -9.68 -13.90
N LYS A 158 -9.01 -9.49 -13.75
CA LYS A 158 -9.80 -8.70 -14.71
C LYS A 158 -9.36 -7.24 -14.79
N LYS A 159 -8.92 -6.68 -13.65
CA LYS A 159 -8.33 -5.33 -13.58
C LYS A 159 -6.89 -5.27 -14.12
N GLN A 160 -6.32 -6.39 -14.58
CA GLN A 160 -4.94 -6.54 -15.03
C GLN A 160 -3.91 -6.12 -13.98
N LYS A 161 -4.26 -6.26 -12.70
CA LYS A 161 -3.40 -5.85 -11.58
C LYS A 161 -2.45 -6.96 -11.13
N ILE A 162 -2.79 -8.21 -11.44
CA ILE A 162 -1.94 -9.38 -11.14
C ILE A 162 -1.90 -10.33 -12.33
N SER A 163 -0.83 -11.11 -12.42
CA SER A 163 -0.70 -12.18 -13.42
C SER A 163 -1.67 -13.34 -13.12
N PHE A 164 -1.94 -14.18 -14.13
CA PHE A 164 -2.73 -15.39 -13.95
C PHE A 164 -2.19 -16.31 -12.86
N GLY A 165 -0.87 -16.52 -12.83
CA GLY A 165 -0.23 -17.35 -11.80
C GLY A 165 -0.45 -16.78 -10.40
N LYS A 166 -0.30 -15.46 -10.23
CA LYS A 166 -0.55 -14.80 -8.96
C LYS A 166 -2.04 -14.83 -8.56
N ALA A 167 -2.95 -14.78 -9.54
CA ALA A 167 -4.37 -14.93 -9.29
C ALA A 167 -4.71 -16.34 -8.81
N ALA A 168 -4.13 -17.39 -9.40
CA ALA A 168 -4.31 -18.78 -8.93
C ALA A 168 -3.78 -18.95 -7.49
N GLU A 169 -2.59 -18.42 -7.20
CA GLU A 169 -1.99 -18.41 -5.86
C GLU A 169 -2.91 -17.69 -4.85
N LEU A 170 -3.40 -16.50 -5.19
CA LEU A 170 -4.34 -15.75 -4.36
C LEU A 170 -5.64 -16.51 -4.16
N ALA A 171 -6.16 -17.19 -5.18
CA ALA A 171 -7.34 -18.05 -5.09
C ALA A 171 -7.10 -19.31 -4.23
N GLY A 172 -5.85 -19.68 -3.98
CA GLY A 172 -5.50 -20.91 -3.26
C GLY A 172 -5.74 -22.16 -4.11
N LEU A 173 -5.65 -22.02 -5.43
CA LEU A 173 -5.93 -23.05 -6.39
C LEU A 173 -4.69 -23.33 -7.23
N LYS A 174 -4.57 -24.56 -7.75
CA LYS A 174 -3.63 -24.83 -8.82
C LYS A 174 -4.06 -24.07 -10.08
N THR A 175 -3.12 -23.81 -10.97
CA THR A 175 -3.37 -23.09 -12.23
C THR A 175 -4.49 -23.70 -13.05
N ALA A 176 -4.54 -25.04 -13.18
CA ALA A 176 -5.59 -25.75 -13.90
C ALA A 176 -6.99 -25.57 -13.26
N GLU A 177 -7.08 -25.67 -11.93
CA GLU A 177 -8.34 -25.49 -11.19
C GLU A 177 -8.85 -24.05 -11.31
N PHE A 178 -7.93 -23.08 -11.31
CA PHE A 178 -8.27 -21.69 -11.50
C PHE A 178 -8.71 -21.38 -12.95
N GLU A 179 -8.09 -22.01 -13.95
CA GLU A 179 -8.54 -21.93 -15.35
C GLU A 179 -9.97 -22.45 -15.51
N ASP A 180 -10.26 -23.62 -14.92
CA ASP A 180 -11.62 -24.19 -14.89
C ASP A 180 -12.63 -23.26 -14.23
N LEU A 181 -12.25 -22.61 -13.13
CA LEU A 181 -13.08 -21.62 -12.45
C LEU A 181 -13.41 -20.45 -13.37
N LEU A 182 -12.42 -19.89 -14.08
CA LEU A 182 -12.63 -18.78 -15.00
C LEU A 182 -13.51 -19.17 -16.19
N MET A 183 -13.32 -20.37 -16.74
CA MET A 183 -14.16 -20.89 -17.83
C MET A 183 -15.62 -21.02 -17.41
N LYS A 184 -15.88 -21.63 -16.23
CA LYS A 184 -17.24 -21.76 -15.67
C LYS A 184 -17.89 -20.39 -15.40
N ALA A 185 -17.10 -19.44 -14.93
CA ALA A 185 -17.54 -18.06 -14.67
C ALA A 185 -17.62 -17.19 -15.94
N LYS A 186 -17.28 -17.73 -17.13
CA LYS A 186 -17.22 -17.01 -18.42
C LYS A 186 -16.36 -15.74 -18.37
N VAL A 187 -15.29 -15.76 -17.58
CA VAL A 187 -14.36 -14.63 -17.44
C VAL A 187 -13.34 -14.68 -18.57
N ARG A 188 -13.34 -13.64 -19.40
CA ARG A 188 -12.26 -13.41 -20.39
C ARG A 188 -11.12 -12.65 -19.73
N TRP A 189 -9.92 -13.20 -19.86
CA TRP A 189 -8.69 -12.62 -19.30
C TRP A 189 -7.49 -12.73 -20.26
N LYS A 190 -7.69 -13.41 -21.40
CA LYS A 190 -6.83 -13.43 -22.58
C LYS A 190 -7.55 -12.69 -23.71
#